data_AF-A0A2G5EZ43-F1
#
_entry.id   AF-A0A2G5EZ43-F1
#
_cell.length_a   1.000
_cell.length_b   1.000
_cell.length_c   1.000
_cell.angle_alpha   90.00
_cell.angle_beta   90.00
_cell.angle_gamma   90.00
#
_symmetry.space_group_name_H-M   'P 1'
#
loop_
_entity.id
_entity.type
_entity.pdbx_description
1 polymer ?
#
loop_
_entity_poly.entity_id
_entity_poly.type
_entity_poly.pdbx_seq_one_letter_code
_entity_poly.pdbx_strand_id
1 'polypeptide(L)'
;MKTFNVNVNGVSIKTTVIDEASHVDSCLTELILSCNYNSVSPFLIALDVKFKKPNNDHIETLQLATGTRCLLLQLHKMKTNVPPSLQNLLSASLFCFVGVRMQETLSMLWHEYGLRCRHAYDLAKRIKERWPIAIVMTLSHGPT
;
A
#
# COMPACT_ATOMS: atom_id res chain seq x y z
N MET A 1 -6.07 -14.97 7.84
CA MET A 1 -6.41 -14.35 6.54
C MET A 1 -7.92 -14.39 6.28
N LYS A 2 -8.52 -13.28 5.83
CA LYS A 2 -9.92 -13.20 5.38
C LYS A 2 -10.05 -12.36 4.10
N THR A 3 -10.99 -12.70 3.22
CA THR A 3 -11.22 -11.99 1.95
C THR A 3 -12.65 -11.47 1.86
N PHE A 4 -12.80 -10.26 1.34
CA PHE A 4 -14.06 -9.54 1.17
C PHE A 4 -14.12 -8.92 -0.22
N ASN A 5 -15.32 -8.70 -0.73
CA ASN A 5 -15.55 -7.84 -1.88
C ASN A 5 -16.14 -6.52 -1.37
N VAL A 6 -15.42 -5.42 -1.61
CA VAL A 6 -15.84 -4.07 -1.23
C VAL A 6 -16.24 -3.33 -2.50
N ASN A 7 -17.45 -2.77 -2.53
CA ASN A 7 -17.87 -1.94 -3.66
C ASN A 7 -17.40 -0.50 -3.44
N VAL A 8 -16.62 0.03 -4.38
CA VAL A 8 -16.19 1.43 -4.41
C VAL A 8 -16.62 2.02 -5.74
N ASN A 9 -17.58 2.95 -5.72
CA ASN A 9 -18.11 3.62 -6.91
C ASN A 9 -18.55 2.65 -8.03
N GLY A 10 -19.20 1.54 -7.66
CA GLY A 10 -19.68 0.53 -8.61
C GLY A 10 -18.62 -0.52 -9.01
N VAL A 11 -17.36 -0.34 -8.60
CA VAL A 11 -16.27 -1.31 -8.85
C VAL A 11 -16.14 -2.24 -7.65
N SER A 12 -16.23 -3.55 -7.89
CA SER A 12 -15.98 -4.56 -6.86
C SER A 12 -14.49 -4.78 -6.68
N ILE A 13 -13.97 -4.42 -5.50
CA ILE A 13 -12.56 -4.60 -5.11
C ILE A 13 -12.46 -5.82 -4.20
N LYS A 14 -11.67 -6.81 -4.62
CA LYS A 14 -11.34 -7.99 -3.81
C LYS A 14 -10.26 -7.60 -2.81
N THR A 15 -10.65 -7.47 -1.55
CA THR A 15 -9.78 -7.06 -0.44
C THR A 15 -9.44 -8.25 0.46
N THR A 16 -8.16 -8.49 0.71
CA THR A 16 -7.71 -9.57 1.61
C THR A 16 -6.96 -9.00 2.81
N VAL A 17 -7.43 -9.33 4.00
CA VAL A 17 -6.80 -9.01 5.28
C VAL A 17 -5.87 -10.14 5.68
N ILE A 18 -4.61 -9.81 5.95
CA ILE A 18 -3.54 -10.75 6.24
C ILE A 18 -2.96 -10.41 7.62
N ASP A 19 -3.10 -11.33 8.55
CA ASP A 19 -2.67 -11.22 9.95
C ASP A 19 -1.52 -12.17 10.31
N GLU A 20 -1.21 -13.11 9.43
CA GLU A 20 -0.20 -14.15 9.62
C GLU A 20 0.76 -14.19 8.42
N ALA A 21 2.05 -14.22 8.71
CA ALA A 21 3.13 -14.14 7.71
C ALA A 21 3.07 -15.26 6.65
N SER A 22 2.60 -16.45 7.02
CA SER A 22 2.51 -17.61 6.13
C SER A 22 1.57 -17.41 4.92
N HIS A 23 0.68 -16.42 4.97
CA HIS A 23 -0.24 -16.11 3.87
C HIS A 23 0.25 -14.96 2.98
N VAL A 24 1.33 -14.27 3.35
CA VAL A 24 1.80 -13.07 2.63
C VAL A 24 2.23 -13.45 1.22
N ASP A 25 3.04 -14.48 1.05
CA ASP A 25 3.62 -14.86 -0.24
C ASP A 25 2.57 -15.18 -1.31
N SER A 26 1.56 -15.98 -0.95
CA SER A 26 0.46 -16.33 -1.86
C SER A 26 -0.40 -15.12 -2.22
N CYS A 27 -0.66 -14.23 -1.25
CA CYS A 27 -1.42 -13.00 -1.50
C CYS A 27 -0.65 -12.00 -2.35
N LEU A 28 0.66 -11.84 -2.12
CA LEU A 28 1.52 -10.98 -2.95
C LEU A 28 1.59 -11.51 -4.38
N THR A 29 1.70 -12.83 -4.55
CA THR A 29 1.66 -13.46 -5.88
C THR A 29 0.35 -13.12 -6.60
N GLU A 30 -0.79 -13.25 -5.93
CA GLU A 30 -2.09 -12.91 -6.50
C GLU A 30 -2.20 -11.41 -6.84
N LEU A 31 -1.68 -10.53 -5.97
CA LEU A 31 -1.63 -9.08 -6.22
C LEU A 31 -0.79 -8.77 -7.48
N ILE A 32 0.39 -9.37 -7.60
CA ILE A 32 1.29 -9.20 -8.75
C ILE A 32 0.62 -9.70 -10.02
N LEU A 33 -0.05 -10.86 -9.99
CA LEU A 33 -0.80 -11.39 -11.13
C LEU A 33 -2.00 -10.51 -11.52
N SER A 34 -2.51 -9.72 -10.58
CA SER A 34 -3.59 -8.73 -10.82
C SER A 34 -3.07 -7.42 -11.42
N CYS A 35 -1.75 -7.20 -11.47
CA CYS A 35 -1.18 -6.08 -12.20
C CYS A 35 -1.47 -6.27 -13.70
N ASN A 36 -1.98 -5.23 -14.35
CA ASN A 36 -2.28 -5.28 -15.77
C ASN A 36 -0.98 -5.33 -16.60
N TYR A 37 -0.54 -6.54 -16.95
CA TYR A 37 0.66 -6.79 -17.76
C TYR A 37 0.61 -6.18 -19.17
N ASN A 38 -0.56 -5.71 -19.63
CA ASN A 38 -0.68 -5.00 -20.91
C ASN A 38 -0.22 -3.53 -20.83
N SER A 39 0.18 -3.04 -19.66
CA SER A 39 0.71 -1.69 -19.46
C SER A 39 2.24 -1.70 -19.55
N VAL A 40 2.81 -0.68 -20.18
CA VAL A 40 4.27 -0.44 -20.19
C VAL A 40 4.73 -0.20 -18.74
N SER A 41 5.82 -0.84 -18.35
CA SER A 41 6.43 -0.69 -17.02
C SER A 41 6.77 0.78 -16.71
N PRO A 42 6.77 1.18 -15.41
CA PRO A 42 6.62 0.35 -14.23
C PRO A 42 5.16 0.00 -13.87
N PHE A 43 4.95 -1.16 -13.24
CA PHE A 43 3.64 -1.50 -12.67
C PHE A 43 3.37 -0.66 -11.42
N LEU A 44 2.24 0.03 -11.40
CA LEU A 44 1.87 0.89 -10.29
C LEU A 44 1.16 0.07 -9.20
N ILE A 45 1.65 0.21 -7.97
CA ILE A 45 1.00 -0.33 -6.78
C ILE A 45 0.72 0.83 -5.82
N ALA A 46 -0.53 1.04 -5.47
CA ALA A 46 -0.88 2.01 -4.43
C ALA A 46 -0.42 1.50 -3.07
N LEU A 47 0.21 2.36 -2.29
CA LEU A 47 0.74 2.08 -0.95
C LEU A 47 0.18 3.12 0.03
N ASP A 48 -0.37 2.63 1.14
CA ASP A 48 -0.80 3.46 2.27
C ASP A 48 -0.56 2.72 3.59
N VAL A 49 -0.52 3.44 4.70
CA VAL A 49 -0.38 2.87 6.05
C VAL A 49 -1.49 3.38 6.97
N LYS A 50 -1.95 2.54 7.89
CA LYS A 50 -2.91 2.92 8.94
C LYS A 50 -2.31 2.72 10.32
N PHE A 51 -2.61 3.68 11.20
CA PHE A 51 -2.16 3.73 12.58
C PHE A 51 -3.28 3.32 13.53
N LYS A 52 -2.93 2.74 14.69
CA LYS A 52 -3.91 2.33 15.72
C LYS A 52 -4.76 3.49 16.23
N LYS A 53 -4.12 4.64 16.41
CA LYS A 53 -4.67 5.85 17.02
C LYS A 53 -4.05 7.07 16.34
N PRO A 54 -4.74 8.23 16.33
CA PRO A 54 -4.25 9.46 15.70
C PRO A 54 -2.88 9.94 16.22
N ASN A 55 -2.56 9.62 17.48
CA ASN A 55 -1.31 10.01 18.15
C ASN A 55 -0.34 8.83 18.32
N ASN A 56 -0.59 7.71 17.65
CA ASN A 56 0.32 6.57 17.66
C ASN A 56 1.10 6.57 16.36
N ASP A 57 2.41 6.70 16.47
CA ASP A 57 3.29 6.66 15.31
C ASP A 57 3.48 5.23 14.78
N HIS A 58 3.03 4.21 15.52
CA HIS A 58 3.17 2.81 15.12
C HIS A 58 2.19 2.41 14.00
N ILE A 59 2.76 1.92 12.90
CA ILE A 59 2.01 1.41 11.76
C ILE A 59 1.35 0.09 12.16
N GLU A 60 0.02 0.01 12.08
CA GLU A 60 -0.70 -1.24 12.33
C GLU A 60 -0.95 -2.03 11.06
N THR A 61 -1.27 -1.34 9.97
CA THR A 61 -1.64 -1.97 8.70
C THR A 61 -0.91 -1.31 7.55
N LEU A 62 -0.26 -2.12 6.73
CA LEU A 62 0.23 -1.73 5.41
C LEU A 62 -0.81 -2.14 4.36
N GLN A 63 -1.20 -1.21 3.51
CA GLN A 63 -2.13 -1.42 2.41
C GLN A 63 -1.37 -1.43 1.08
N LEU A 64 -1.62 -2.44 0.24
CA LEU A 64 -1.12 -2.53 -1.12
C LEU A 64 -2.29 -2.77 -2.08
N ALA A 65 -2.44 -1.97 -3.13
CA ALA A 65 -3.54 -2.13 -4.07
C ALA A 65 -3.13 -1.94 -5.53
N THR A 66 -3.75 -2.73 -6.42
CA THR A 66 -3.63 -2.61 -7.88
C THR A 66 -4.92 -3.06 -8.54
N GLY A 67 -5.42 -2.28 -9.50
CA GLY A 67 -6.69 -2.57 -10.18
C GLY A 67 -7.84 -2.82 -9.19
N THR A 68 -8.40 -4.03 -9.23
CA THR A 68 -9.50 -4.49 -8.35
C THR A 68 -9.02 -5.38 -7.19
N ARG A 69 -7.72 -5.38 -6.89
CA ARG A 69 -7.14 -6.17 -5.79
C ARG A 69 -6.53 -5.26 -4.73
N CYS A 70 -6.84 -5.54 -3.47
CA CYS A 70 -6.28 -4.85 -2.31
C CYS A 70 -5.83 -5.86 -1.25
N LEU A 71 -4.66 -5.63 -0.67
CA LEU A 71 -4.15 -6.37 0.48
C LEU A 71 -4.03 -5.43 1.67
N LEU A 72 -4.47 -5.90 2.84
CA LEU A 72 -4.34 -5.22 4.13
C LEU A 72 -3.49 -6.09 5.05
N LEU A 73 -2.19 -5.81 5.10
CA LEU A 73 -1.21 -6.53 5.91
C LEU A 73 -1.21 -5.94 7.33
N GLN A 74 -1.75 -6.66 8.30
CA GLN A 74 -1.77 -6.26 9.71
C GLN A 74 -0.42 -6.57 10.36
N LEU A 75 0.60 -5.77 10.03
CA LEU A 75 2.00 -6.01 10.41
C LEU A 75 2.17 -6.23 11.92
N HIS A 76 1.45 -5.47 12.76
CA HIS A 76 1.49 -5.60 14.22
C HIS A 76 0.99 -6.96 14.77
N LYS A 77 0.24 -7.74 13.97
CA LYS A 77 -0.26 -9.07 14.38
C LYS A 77 0.65 -10.20 13.93
N MET A 78 1.55 -9.94 12.99
CA MET A 78 2.47 -10.95 12.48
C MET A 78 3.49 -11.27 13.57
N LYS A 79 3.38 -12.47 14.18
CA LYS A 79 4.26 -12.89 15.28
C LYS A 79 5.69 -13.18 14.84
N THR A 80 5.89 -13.41 13.54
CA THR A 80 7.20 -13.65 12.93
C THR A 80 7.71 -12.39 12.25
N ASN A 81 9.00 -12.36 11.94
CA ASN A 81 9.60 -11.30 11.13
C ASN A 81 8.85 -11.09 9.81
N VAL A 82 8.96 -9.86 9.29
CA VAL A 82 8.40 -9.47 8.00
C VAL A 82 8.85 -10.45 6.90
N PRO A 83 7.92 -11.02 6.11
CA PRO A 83 8.27 -11.96 5.05
C PRO A 83 9.25 -11.38 4.04
N PRO A 84 10.32 -12.11 3.66
CA PRO A 84 11.28 -11.64 2.64
C PRO A 84 10.63 -11.28 1.30
N SER A 85 9.53 -11.95 0.94
CA SER A 85 8.74 -11.67 -0.27
C SER A 85 8.23 -10.23 -0.31
N LEU A 86 7.82 -9.66 0.82
CA LEU A 86 7.37 -8.26 0.90
C LEU A 86 8.51 -7.29 0.66
N GLN A 87 9.67 -7.54 1.29
CA GLN A 87 10.88 -6.72 1.07
C GLN A 87 11.35 -6.81 -0.40
N ASN A 88 11.31 -8.00 -0.99
CA ASN A 88 11.66 -8.23 -2.39
C ASN A 88 10.72 -7.48 -3.33
N LEU A 89 9.41 -7.51 -3.07
CA LEU A 89 8.42 -6.75 -3.84
C LEU A 89 8.68 -5.25 -3.77
N LEU A 90 8.89 -4.70 -2.56
CA LEU A 90 9.16 -3.27 -2.35
C LEU A 90 10.48 -2.80 -2.99
N SER A 91 11.45 -3.72 -3.14
CA SER A 91 12.77 -3.44 -3.72
C SER A 91 12.88 -3.71 -5.22
N ALA A 92 11.88 -4.38 -5.81
CA ALA A 92 11.90 -4.77 -7.21
C ALA A 92 11.75 -3.56 -8.13
N SER A 93 12.63 -3.44 -9.13
CA SER A 93 12.65 -2.31 -10.07
C SER A 93 11.44 -2.27 -11.02
N LEU A 94 10.74 -3.39 -11.16
CA LEU A 94 9.59 -3.55 -12.03
C LEU A 94 8.35 -2.80 -11.52
N PHE A 95 8.29 -2.54 -10.21
CA PHE A 95 7.16 -1.88 -9.56
C PHE A 95 7.52 -0.44 -9.19
N CYS A 96 6.49 0.39 -9.16
CA CYS A 96 6.55 1.72 -8.60
C CYS A 96 5.37 1.92 -7.65
N PHE A 97 5.68 2.34 -6.42
CA PHE A 97 4.69 2.54 -5.39
C PHE A 97 4.17 3.97 -5.41
N VAL A 98 2.87 4.16 -5.26
CA VAL A 98 2.24 5.48 -5.31
C VAL A 98 1.37 5.70 -4.09
N GLY A 99 1.39 6.91 -3.55
CA GLY A 99 0.60 7.27 -2.38
C GLY A 99 0.71 8.76 -2.08
N VAL A 100 0.24 9.15 -0.89
CA VAL A 100 0.30 10.54 -0.41
C VAL A 100 1.17 10.56 0.84
N ARG A 101 2.04 11.57 0.97
CA ARG A 101 3.05 11.65 2.05
C ARG A 101 3.96 10.43 2.05
N MET A 102 4.46 10.10 0.86
CA MET A 102 5.26 8.89 0.66
C MET A 102 6.60 8.97 1.38
N GLN A 103 7.20 10.15 1.49
CA GLN A 103 8.49 10.30 2.18
C GLN A 103 8.37 9.92 3.66
N GLU A 104 7.35 10.44 4.35
CA GLU A 104 7.10 10.13 5.75
C GLU A 104 6.71 8.67 5.93
N THR A 105 5.80 8.17 5.08
CA THR A 105 5.32 6.78 5.11
C THR A 105 6.49 5.78 4.99
N LEU A 106 7.40 6.02 4.04
CA LEU A 106 8.56 5.14 3.84
C LEU A 106 9.59 5.25 4.97
N SER A 107 9.77 6.44 5.55
CA SER A 107 10.66 6.62 6.70
C SER A 107 10.17 5.82 7.91
N MET A 108 8.87 5.81 8.17
CA MET A 108 8.28 5.02 9.27
C MET A 108 8.36 3.52 8.99
N LEU A 109 8.05 3.07 7.77
CA LEU A 109 8.17 1.66 7.39
C LEU A 109 9.62 1.14 7.53
N TRP A 110 10.61 1.96 7.18
CA TRP A 110 12.01 1.63 7.40
C TRP A 110 12.35 1.54 8.89
N HIS A 111 11.94 2.54 9.68
CA HIS A 111 12.27 2.59 11.10
C HIS A 111 11.66 1.44 11.91
N GLU A 112 10.39 1.10 11.64
CA GLU A 112 9.65 0.12 12.43
C GLU A 112 9.80 -1.32 11.93
N TYR A 113 9.94 -1.50 10.63
CA TYR A 113 9.88 -2.82 9.99
C TYR A 113 11.09 -3.13 9.11
N GLY A 114 12.04 -2.21 8.98
CA GLY A 114 13.19 -2.37 8.07
C GLY A 114 12.78 -2.41 6.60
N LEU A 115 11.56 -1.97 6.27
CA LEU A 115 11.00 -2.08 4.94
C LEU A 115 11.45 -0.93 4.04
N ARG A 116 12.29 -1.24 3.05
CA ARG A 116 12.77 -0.26 2.06
C ARG A 116 12.04 -0.40 0.73
N CYS A 117 11.48 0.71 0.27
CA CYS A 117 10.90 0.82 -1.07
C CYS A 117 11.89 1.45 -2.05
N ARG A 118 12.09 0.83 -3.22
CA ARG A 118 13.04 1.31 -4.24
C ARG A 118 12.50 2.47 -5.06
N HIS A 119 11.27 2.34 -5.56
CA HIS A 119 10.63 3.35 -6.41
C HIS A 119 9.30 3.76 -5.80
N ALA A 120 9.20 5.02 -5.40
CA ALA A 120 7.97 5.59 -4.85
C ALA A 120 7.71 6.99 -5.39
N TYR A 121 6.44 7.29 -5.67
CA TYR A 121 5.98 8.63 -6.04
C TYR A 121 4.92 9.15 -5.10
N ASP A 122 5.15 10.36 -4.62
CA ASP A 122 4.13 11.13 -3.92
C ASP A 122 3.19 11.81 -4.93
N LEU A 123 1.93 11.40 -4.92
CA LEU A 123 0.91 11.91 -5.82
C LEU A 123 0.61 13.40 -5.54
N ALA A 124 0.62 13.83 -4.28
CA ALA A 124 0.33 15.23 -3.95
C ALA A 124 1.43 16.17 -4.44
N LYS A 125 2.69 15.72 -4.39
CA LYS A 125 3.81 16.47 -4.97
C LYS A 125 3.67 16.60 -6.49
N ARG A 126 3.33 15.49 -7.18
CA ARG A 126 3.10 15.47 -8.64
C ARG A 126 1.91 16.33 -9.06
N ILE A 127 0.82 16.30 -8.29
CA ILE A 127 -0.36 17.14 -8.57
C ILE A 127 0.02 18.61 -8.44
N LYS A 128 0.76 19.01 -7.40
CA LYS A 128 1.25 20.40 -7.28
C LYS A 128 2.18 20.83 -8.42
N GLU A 129 3.07 19.93 -8.87
CA GLU A 129 3.98 20.19 -9.99
C GLU A 129 3.25 20.31 -11.34
N ARG A 130 2.19 19.51 -11.54
CA ARG A 130 1.46 19.45 -12.81
C ARG A 130 0.24 20.39 -12.88
N TRP A 131 -0.36 20.69 -11.73
CA TRP A 131 -1.57 21.50 -11.54
C TRP A 131 -1.34 22.44 -10.35
N PRO A 132 -0.60 23.55 -10.53
CA PRO A 132 -0.25 24.47 -9.43
C PRO A 132 -1.44 25.25 -8.86
N ILE A 133 -2.64 25.12 -9.45
CA ILE A 133 -3.89 25.69 -8.94
C ILE A 133 -4.54 24.63 -8.03
N ALA A 134 -4.56 24.89 -6.73
CA ALA A 134 -4.88 23.95 -5.66
C ALA A 134 -6.22 23.20 -5.87
N ILE A 135 -6.15 21.94 -6.29
CA ILE A 135 -7.19 20.95 -5.99
C ILE A 135 -6.78 20.30 -4.67
N VAL A 136 -7.37 20.78 -3.58
CA VAL A 136 -7.29 20.16 -2.27
C VAL A 136 -7.97 18.80 -2.35
N MET A 137 -7.19 17.73 -2.58
CA MET A 137 -7.67 16.36 -2.42
C MET A 137 -7.68 16.02 -0.93
N THR A 138 -8.73 16.42 -0.22
CA THR A 138 -9.06 15.82 1.09
C THR A 138 -9.59 14.41 0.85
N LEU A 139 -8.74 13.40 1.00
CA LEU A 139 -9.18 12.04 1.29
C LEU A 139 -9.22 11.89 2.82
N SER A 140 -10.44 12.00 3.35
CA SER A 140 -10.92 11.66 4.69
C SER A 140 -10.21 12.27 5.92
N HIS A 141 -10.76 13.35 6.47
CA HIS A 141 -11.31 13.26 7.83
C HIS A 141 -12.83 13.06 7.64
N GLY A 142 -13.36 11.91 8.02
CA GLY A 142 -14.81 11.74 8.14
C GLY A 142 -15.35 12.62 9.27
N PRO A 143 -16.64 13.00 9.24
CA PRO A 143 -17.23 13.81 10.30
C PRO A 143 -17.28 13.01 11.61
N THR A 144 -16.85 13.66 12.70
CA THR A 144 -17.12 13.26 14.09
C THR A 144 -18.58 13.47 14.46
#